data_AF-A0A0G4IAJ9-F1
#
_entry.id   AF-A0A0G4IAJ9-F1
#
_cell.length_a   1.000
_cell.length_b   1.000
_cell.length_c   1.000
_cell.angle_alpha   90.00
_cell.angle_beta   90.00
_cell.angle_gamma   90.00
#
_symmetry.space_group_name_H-M   'P 1'
#
loop_
_entity.id
_entity.type
_entity.pdbx_description
1 polymer ?
#
loop_
_entity_poly.entity_id
_entity_poly.type
_entity_poly.pdbx_seq_one_letter_code
_entity_poly.pdbx_strand_id
1 'polypeptide(L)'
;MADAGGAAGAGGTPDETNFRPFDSWLKERMYNIGDLPMMRSYKPSILEKGRMLKLPPPVTLKRQPYRHVDLIEFMNVDEVASFVRYWQGDLQLCQQRIGFLYGYYRSDSSYPLGVRAVLECMYEPKQTPVGTDAFQLLEDPFQPVVDKVVEALGLERIGVIFTHLGREELLTSQELMQYARIGWDLRKETHFTKYPLSKQVIVTLSPDAQGAIQPHAFMVADMLLAFVRDEILMEPDKPNEMKVKEVEKHQLMPQVLEKGKETKTFDPDWMIVRIADSQPKGTPKKFFQFSKFPRMNRLVDPTPQDCANYFRSLPSGGPSWKRFSDFHLLLFIAKLFDLETAINVAKSVAEKKDIEMEEVLKSIAG
;
A
#
# COMPACT_ATOMS: atom_id res chain seq x y z
N MET A 1 -32.36 17.15 -32.21
CA MET A 1 -31.09 17.17 -32.96
C MET A 1 -29.99 17.55 -31.98
N ALA A 2 -28.99 16.66 -31.86
CA ALA A 2 -27.68 16.82 -31.22
C ALA A 2 -27.64 17.13 -29.71
N ASP A 3 -27.58 16.03 -28.95
CA ASP A 3 -26.91 15.90 -27.66
C ASP A 3 -25.38 16.00 -27.88
N ALA A 4 -24.68 16.83 -27.10
CA ALA A 4 -23.25 17.05 -27.21
C ALA A 4 -22.53 16.43 -26.01
N GLY A 5 -22.15 15.16 -26.16
CA GLY A 5 -21.28 14.45 -25.24
C GLY A 5 -19.87 15.02 -25.26
N GLY A 6 -19.45 15.62 -24.14
CA GLY A 6 -18.05 15.98 -23.88
C GLY A 6 -17.27 14.75 -23.41
N ALA A 7 -16.38 14.26 -24.27
CA ALA A 7 -15.43 13.19 -23.99
C ALA A 7 -14.48 13.59 -22.85
N ALA A 8 -14.37 12.73 -21.83
CA ALA A 8 -13.31 12.79 -20.83
C ALA A 8 -11.97 12.45 -21.50
N GLY A 9 -11.00 13.35 -21.39
CA GLY A 9 -9.65 13.17 -21.90
C GLY A 9 -8.93 12.02 -21.20
N ALA A 10 -8.76 10.92 -21.91
CA ALA A 10 -7.72 9.94 -21.63
C ALA A 10 -6.38 10.54 -22.11
N GLY A 11 -5.67 11.21 -21.21
CA GLY A 11 -4.31 11.70 -21.43
C GLY A 11 -3.29 10.76 -20.79
N GLY A 12 -3.11 9.57 -21.36
CA GLY A 12 -2.03 8.65 -21.01
C GLY A 12 -1.19 8.36 -22.24
N THR A 13 0.11 8.67 -22.17
CA THR A 13 1.10 8.31 -23.20
C THR A 13 1.30 6.79 -23.25
N PRO A 14 1.62 6.22 -24.44
CA PRO A 14 1.65 4.78 -24.66
C PRO A 14 2.93 4.14 -24.10
N ASP A 15 2.85 3.70 -22.85
CA ASP A 15 3.61 2.55 -22.36
C ASP A 15 2.63 1.63 -21.60
N GLU A 16 1.59 1.19 -22.32
CA GLU A 16 0.55 0.28 -21.83
C GLU A 16 1.15 -1.11 -21.64
N THR A 17 1.83 -1.32 -20.52
CA THR A 17 2.08 -2.65 -20.00
C THR A 17 0.73 -3.32 -19.74
N ASN A 18 0.33 -4.20 -20.66
CA ASN A 18 -0.95 -4.92 -20.67
C ASN A 18 -0.97 -6.03 -19.60
N PHE A 19 -0.86 -5.65 -18.32
CA PHE A 19 -0.95 -6.57 -17.19
C PHE A 19 -2.36 -7.14 -17.12
N ARG A 20 -2.46 -8.47 -17.13
CA ARG A 20 -3.74 -9.18 -17.04
C ARG A 20 -4.11 -9.46 -15.58
N PRO A 21 -5.41 -9.52 -15.23
CA PRO A 21 -5.85 -10.03 -13.94
C PRO A 21 -5.29 -11.43 -13.70
N PHE A 22 -4.73 -11.68 -12.52
CA PHE A 22 -4.03 -12.94 -12.22
C PHE A 22 -4.88 -14.18 -12.46
N ASP A 23 -6.12 -14.19 -12.00
CA ASP A 23 -7.00 -15.36 -12.11
C ASP A 23 -7.41 -15.62 -13.57
N SER A 24 -7.69 -14.58 -14.34
CA SER A 24 -7.95 -14.72 -15.79
C SER A 24 -6.72 -15.26 -16.52
N TRP A 25 -5.54 -14.74 -16.18
CA TRP A 25 -4.29 -15.19 -16.78
C TRP A 25 -3.96 -16.65 -16.41
N LEU A 26 -4.20 -17.06 -15.16
CA LEU A 26 -4.03 -18.44 -14.74
C LEU A 26 -5.04 -19.38 -15.42
N LYS A 27 -6.29 -18.94 -15.59
CA LYS A 27 -7.33 -19.74 -16.24
C LYS A 27 -6.94 -20.16 -17.65
N GLU A 28 -6.35 -19.24 -18.44
CA GLU A 28 -5.81 -19.56 -19.78
C GLU A 28 -4.69 -20.60 -19.75
N ARG A 29 -4.00 -20.72 -18.62
CA ARG A 29 -2.89 -21.65 -18.38
C ARG A 29 -3.33 -22.92 -17.65
N MET A 30 -4.63 -23.20 -17.57
CA MET A 30 -5.19 -24.33 -16.81
C MET A 30 -4.72 -24.33 -15.34
N TYR A 31 -4.54 -23.15 -14.76
CA TYR A 31 -4.06 -22.91 -13.39
C TYR A 31 -2.67 -23.50 -13.08
N ASN A 32 -1.84 -23.73 -14.10
CA ASN A 32 -0.47 -24.16 -13.89
C ASN A 32 0.40 -23.03 -13.32
N ILE A 33 0.91 -23.25 -12.10
CA ILE A 33 1.76 -22.32 -11.35
C ILE A 33 3.22 -22.76 -11.23
N GLY A 34 3.58 -23.95 -11.71
CA GLY A 34 4.84 -24.61 -11.37
C GLY A 34 6.10 -23.89 -11.86
N ASP A 35 5.96 -23.06 -12.89
CA ASP A 35 7.02 -22.23 -13.45
C ASP A 35 7.05 -20.80 -12.91
N LEU A 36 6.09 -20.39 -12.07
CA LEU A 36 6.00 -19.03 -11.54
C LEU A 36 7.08 -18.76 -10.48
N PRO A 37 7.50 -17.49 -10.28
CA PRO A 37 8.65 -17.18 -9.43
C PRO A 37 8.52 -17.70 -7.99
N MET A 38 7.35 -17.58 -7.39
CA MET A 38 7.15 -18.01 -6.00
C MET A 38 7.16 -19.54 -5.82
N MET A 39 6.97 -20.31 -6.90
CA MET A 39 7.06 -21.78 -6.87
C MET A 39 8.48 -22.30 -7.11
N ARG A 40 9.40 -21.43 -7.53
CA ARG A 40 10.82 -21.78 -7.72
C ARG A 40 11.62 -21.45 -6.47
N SER A 41 12.82 -22.00 -6.34
CA SER A 41 13.81 -21.55 -5.37
C SER A 41 15.04 -21.04 -6.10
N TYR A 42 15.50 -19.88 -5.68
CA TYR A 42 16.66 -19.16 -6.19
C TYR A 42 17.83 -19.20 -5.20
N LYS A 43 17.72 -20.00 -4.14
CA LYS A 43 18.76 -20.10 -3.12
C LYS A 43 20.10 -20.54 -3.73
N PRO A 44 21.23 -20.03 -3.21
CA PRO A 44 22.55 -20.49 -3.63
C PRO A 44 22.71 -21.98 -3.35
N SER A 45 23.42 -22.69 -4.23
CA SER A 45 23.77 -24.08 -4.01
C SER A 45 25.12 -24.19 -3.31
N ILE A 46 25.19 -24.95 -2.22
CA ILE A 46 26.43 -25.13 -1.44
C ILE A 46 27.27 -26.23 -2.08
N LEU A 47 28.56 -25.93 -2.31
CA LEU A 47 29.57 -26.85 -2.80
C LEU A 47 30.12 -27.68 -1.63
N GLU A 48 29.69 -28.93 -1.54
CA GLU A 48 30.20 -29.88 -0.56
C GLU A 48 31.04 -30.97 -1.23
N LYS A 49 32.27 -31.18 -0.72
CA LYS A 49 33.18 -32.20 -1.25
C LYS A 49 32.55 -33.59 -1.11
N GLY A 50 32.44 -34.31 -2.23
CA GLY A 50 31.89 -35.68 -2.26
C GLY A 50 30.37 -35.76 -2.35
N ARG A 51 29.65 -34.63 -2.43
CA ARG A 51 28.21 -34.60 -2.76
C ARG A 51 28.00 -34.23 -4.22
N MET A 52 26.91 -34.73 -4.81
CA MET A 52 26.50 -34.36 -6.17
C MET A 52 26.20 -32.86 -6.22
N LEU A 53 26.86 -32.16 -7.14
CA LEU A 53 26.64 -30.75 -7.37
C LEU A 53 25.27 -30.51 -8.01
N LYS A 54 24.39 -29.81 -7.31
CA LYS A 54 23.14 -29.29 -7.89
C LYS A 54 23.36 -27.84 -8.30
N LEU A 55 23.26 -27.55 -9.60
CA LEU A 55 23.35 -26.17 -10.08
C LEU A 55 22.02 -25.45 -9.85
N PRO A 56 22.02 -24.20 -9.34
CA PRO A 56 20.82 -23.40 -9.29
C PRO A 56 20.38 -23.06 -10.73
N PRO A 57 19.09 -23.15 -11.06
CA PRO A 57 18.61 -22.82 -12.40
C PRO A 57 18.84 -21.32 -12.69
N PRO A 58 19.20 -20.95 -13.93
CA PRO A 58 19.31 -19.56 -14.30
C PRO A 58 17.94 -18.87 -14.24
N VAL A 59 17.96 -17.57 -13.91
CA VAL A 59 16.78 -16.70 -13.85
C VAL A 59 16.85 -15.71 -14.99
N THR A 60 15.85 -15.72 -15.85
CA THR A 60 15.70 -14.67 -16.86
C THR A 60 14.76 -13.59 -16.33
N LEU A 61 15.24 -12.36 -16.26
CA LEU A 61 14.42 -11.21 -15.94
C LEU A 61 13.42 -10.99 -17.08
N LYS A 62 12.14 -10.99 -16.72
CA LYS A 62 11.02 -10.77 -17.63
C LYS A 62 9.98 -9.93 -16.92
N ARG A 63 9.35 -9.03 -17.67
CA ARG A 63 8.18 -8.29 -17.19
C ARG A 63 7.09 -9.30 -16.79
N GLN A 64 6.58 -9.17 -15.57
CA GLN A 64 5.47 -9.99 -15.11
C GLN A 64 4.23 -9.70 -15.99
N PRO A 65 3.54 -10.72 -16.54
CA PRO A 65 2.41 -10.48 -17.45
C PRO A 65 1.06 -10.28 -16.75
N TYR A 66 1.04 -10.31 -15.41
CA TYR A 66 -0.17 -10.26 -14.60
C TYR A 66 -0.02 -9.35 -13.38
N ARG A 67 -1.14 -9.05 -12.74
CA ARG A 67 -1.23 -8.33 -11.45
C ARG A 67 -2.25 -9.01 -10.53
N HIS A 68 -1.97 -9.01 -9.23
CA HIS A 68 -2.84 -9.62 -8.22
C HIS A 68 -3.97 -8.69 -7.74
N VAL A 69 -3.80 -7.39 -7.98
CA VAL A 69 -4.81 -6.35 -7.80
C VAL A 69 -4.83 -5.52 -9.08
N ASP A 70 -6.01 -5.23 -9.60
CA ASP A 70 -6.16 -4.51 -10.87
C ASP A 70 -6.35 -3.02 -10.70
N LEU A 71 -7.01 -2.63 -9.61
CA LEU A 71 -7.44 -1.28 -9.32
C LEU A 71 -7.36 -1.00 -7.82
N ILE A 72 -6.83 0.16 -7.45
CA ILE A 72 -7.08 0.77 -6.14
C ILE A 72 -8.18 1.84 -6.26
N GLU A 73 -9.21 1.76 -5.43
CA GLU A 73 -10.31 2.74 -5.39
C GLU A 73 -10.27 3.55 -4.09
N PHE A 74 -10.11 4.86 -4.21
CA PHE A 74 -10.04 5.80 -3.10
C PHE A 74 -11.46 6.20 -2.65
N MET A 75 -12.09 5.45 -1.74
CA MET A 75 -13.45 5.74 -1.28
C MET A 75 -13.50 6.98 -0.38
N ASN A 76 -12.47 7.16 0.46
CA ASN A 76 -12.32 8.31 1.33
C ASN A 76 -11.35 9.34 0.74
N VAL A 77 -11.80 10.05 -0.30
CA VAL A 77 -11.01 11.07 -1.00
C VAL A 77 -10.56 12.19 -0.05
N ASP A 78 -11.40 12.52 0.94
CA ASP A 78 -11.10 13.54 1.95
C ASP A 78 -9.86 13.19 2.79
N GLU A 79 -9.64 11.88 3.03
CA GLU A 79 -8.49 11.35 3.76
C GLU A 79 -7.19 11.61 3.00
N VAL A 80 -7.11 11.16 1.74
CA VAL A 80 -5.92 11.36 0.89
C VAL A 80 -5.69 12.85 0.65
N ALA A 81 -6.75 13.63 0.45
CA ALA A 81 -6.63 15.07 0.30
C ALA A 81 -6.07 15.75 1.57
N SER A 82 -6.40 15.24 2.77
CA SER A 82 -5.79 15.70 4.03
C SER A 82 -4.30 15.39 4.10
N PHE A 83 -3.87 14.22 3.62
CA PHE A 83 -2.45 13.86 3.53
C PHE A 83 -1.70 14.80 2.59
N VAL A 84 -2.25 15.02 1.39
CA VAL A 84 -1.66 15.92 0.38
C VAL A 84 -1.58 17.35 0.89
N ARG A 85 -2.66 17.87 1.50
CA ARG A 85 -2.66 19.23 2.08
C ARG A 85 -1.62 19.40 3.17
N TYR A 86 -1.43 18.39 4.02
CA TYR A 86 -0.42 18.43 5.06
C TYR A 86 1.00 18.47 4.47
N TRP A 87 1.29 17.61 3.50
CA TRP A 87 2.59 17.60 2.85
C TRP A 87 2.86 18.89 2.05
N GLN A 88 1.88 19.37 1.30
CA GLN A 88 2.02 20.54 0.44
C GLN A 88 2.02 21.86 1.21
N GLY A 89 1.12 22.02 2.18
CA GLY A 89 0.94 23.25 2.95
C GLY A 89 1.86 23.30 4.15
N ASP A 90 1.61 22.43 5.12
CA ASP A 90 2.25 22.51 6.45
C ASP A 90 3.74 22.14 6.38
N LEU A 91 4.10 21.17 5.54
CA LEU A 91 5.48 20.72 5.34
C LEU A 91 6.17 21.38 4.14
N GLN A 92 5.46 22.20 3.37
CA GLN A 92 5.98 22.93 2.20
C GLN A 92 6.70 22.04 1.17
N LEU A 93 6.26 20.78 1.02
CA LEU A 93 6.90 19.75 0.18
C LEU A 93 8.35 19.38 0.57
N CYS A 94 8.83 19.82 1.74
CA CYS A 94 10.21 19.65 2.18
C CYS A 94 10.45 18.38 3.02
N GLN A 95 9.39 17.75 3.51
CA GLN A 95 9.48 16.55 4.34
C GLN A 95 8.56 15.47 3.78
N GLN A 96 9.16 14.43 3.20
CA GLN A 96 8.38 13.33 2.63
C GLN A 96 7.64 12.56 3.73
N ARG A 97 6.48 12.00 3.37
CA ARG A 97 5.58 11.31 4.30
C ARG A 97 5.18 9.95 3.78
N ILE A 98 4.90 9.04 4.71
CA ILE A 98 4.34 7.71 4.47
C ILE A 98 3.09 7.48 5.31
N GLY A 99 2.14 6.73 4.77
CA GLY A 99 0.96 6.21 5.45
C GLY A 99 0.70 4.75 5.09
N PHE A 100 0.10 4.02 6.01
CA PHE A 100 -0.43 2.68 5.78
C PHE A 100 -1.90 2.77 5.39
N LEU A 101 -2.27 2.06 4.33
CA LEU A 101 -3.59 2.06 3.73
C LEU A 101 -4.42 0.92 4.30
N TYR A 102 -5.64 1.21 4.75
CA TYR A 102 -6.58 0.23 5.29
C TYR A 102 -7.90 0.22 4.54
N GLY A 103 -8.44 -0.98 4.37
CA GLY A 103 -9.58 -1.20 3.50
C GLY A 103 -9.89 -2.67 3.36
N TYR A 104 -10.39 -3.06 2.19
CA TYR A 104 -10.70 -4.46 1.88
C TYR A 104 -10.56 -4.73 0.38
N TYR A 105 -10.46 -6.00 0.02
CA TYR A 105 -10.47 -6.43 -1.38
C TYR A 105 -11.86 -6.92 -1.80
N ARG A 106 -12.24 -6.66 -3.05
CA ARG A 106 -13.48 -7.19 -3.65
C ARG A 106 -13.26 -7.56 -5.11
N SER A 107 -14.13 -8.42 -5.65
CA SER A 107 -14.14 -8.70 -7.09
C SER A 107 -14.48 -7.45 -7.90
N ASP A 108 -13.79 -7.23 -9.01
CA ASP A 108 -14.04 -6.15 -9.96
C ASP A 108 -14.55 -6.71 -11.28
N SER A 109 -15.76 -6.33 -11.70
CA SER A 109 -16.32 -6.73 -12.99
C SER A 109 -15.76 -5.95 -14.19
N SER A 110 -15.03 -4.86 -13.95
CA SER A 110 -14.40 -4.06 -15.01
C SER A 110 -13.21 -4.79 -15.64
N TYR A 111 -12.69 -5.81 -14.95
CA TYR A 111 -11.60 -6.67 -15.42
C TYR A 111 -12.05 -8.14 -15.30
N PRO A 112 -11.75 -9.02 -16.27
CA PRO A 112 -12.13 -10.44 -16.18
C PRO A 112 -11.51 -11.11 -14.95
N LEU A 113 -12.34 -11.61 -14.02
CA LEU A 113 -11.88 -12.15 -12.72
C LEU A 113 -10.96 -11.18 -11.96
N GLY A 114 -11.25 -9.88 -12.05
CA GLY A 114 -10.43 -8.84 -11.45
C GLY A 114 -10.59 -8.70 -9.96
N VAL A 115 -9.58 -8.09 -9.34
CA VAL A 115 -9.56 -7.75 -7.91
C VAL A 115 -9.37 -6.26 -7.74
N ARG A 116 -10.25 -5.63 -6.96
CA ARG A 116 -10.17 -4.24 -6.55
C ARG A 116 -9.77 -4.14 -5.08
N ALA A 117 -8.77 -3.32 -4.78
CA ALA A 117 -8.47 -2.86 -3.44
C ALA A 117 -9.29 -1.58 -3.16
N VAL A 118 -10.07 -1.55 -2.09
CA VAL A 118 -10.91 -0.42 -1.71
C VAL A 118 -10.31 0.25 -0.49
N LEU A 119 -9.87 1.51 -0.62
CA LEU A 119 -9.31 2.29 0.48
C LEU A 119 -10.40 3.03 1.26
N GLU A 120 -10.51 2.75 2.56
CA GLU A 120 -11.47 3.43 3.46
C GLU A 120 -10.80 4.42 4.43
N CYS A 121 -9.60 4.11 4.91
CA CYS A 121 -8.82 5.01 5.77
C CYS A 121 -7.32 4.76 5.67
N MET A 122 -6.53 5.66 6.26
CA MET A 122 -5.08 5.52 6.34
C MET A 122 -4.59 5.90 7.74
N TYR A 123 -3.44 5.36 8.13
CA TYR A 123 -2.71 5.76 9.34
C TYR A 123 -1.32 6.25 8.97
N GLU A 124 -0.88 7.37 9.54
CA GLU A 124 0.48 7.86 9.40
C GLU A 124 1.32 7.31 10.57
N PRO A 125 2.17 6.30 10.37
CA PRO A 125 3.00 5.77 11.45
C PRO A 125 4.03 6.79 11.92
N LYS A 126 4.62 6.57 13.10
CA LYS A 126 5.76 7.37 13.56
C LYS A 126 6.90 7.32 12.53
N GLN A 127 7.37 8.50 12.14
CA GLN A 127 8.35 8.66 11.07
C GLN A 127 9.13 9.97 11.26
N THR A 128 10.36 10.01 10.76
CA THR A 128 11.20 11.21 10.70
C THR A 128 11.64 11.47 9.27
N PRO A 129 11.75 12.73 8.82
CA PRO A 129 12.38 13.03 7.54
C PRO A 129 13.85 12.59 7.55
N VAL A 130 14.33 12.14 6.41
CA VAL A 130 15.76 11.90 6.12
C VAL A 130 16.09 12.75 4.89
N GLY A 131 16.80 13.85 5.10
CA GLY A 131 16.97 14.85 4.04
C GLY A 131 15.63 15.45 3.61
N THR A 132 15.51 15.77 2.32
CA THR A 132 14.33 16.41 1.73
C THR A 132 13.45 15.44 0.94
N ASP A 133 13.96 14.24 0.72
CA ASP A 133 13.58 13.32 -0.35
C ASP A 133 13.33 11.90 0.17
N ALA A 134 13.59 11.66 1.46
CA ALA A 134 13.30 10.39 2.11
C ALA A 134 12.67 10.57 3.50
N PHE A 135 12.18 9.46 4.04
CA PHE A 135 11.70 9.34 5.40
C PHE A 135 12.21 8.03 5.99
N GLN A 136 12.29 7.97 7.32
CA GLN A 136 12.58 6.76 8.07
C GLN A 136 11.40 6.46 8.99
N LEU A 137 10.88 5.25 8.91
CA LEU A 137 9.92 4.74 9.88
C LEU A 137 10.62 4.57 11.24
N LEU A 138 9.97 5.06 12.28
CA LEU A 138 10.40 4.88 13.66
C LEU A 138 9.60 3.74 14.30
N GLU A 139 10.08 3.25 15.44
CA GLU A 139 9.30 2.32 16.25
C GLU A 139 7.98 3.00 16.68
N ASP A 140 6.87 2.37 16.30
CA ASP A 140 5.53 2.86 16.62
C ASP A 140 4.83 1.90 17.60
N PRO A 141 4.93 2.14 18.92
CA PRO A 141 4.25 1.30 19.90
C PRO A 141 2.72 1.38 19.82
N PHE A 142 2.17 2.33 19.06
CA PHE A 142 0.74 2.47 18.86
C PHE A 142 0.23 1.65 17.66
N GLN A 143 1.11 1.17 16.78
CA GLN A 143 0.73 0.36 15.61
C GLN A 143 -0.13 -0.88 15.97
N PRO A 144 0.16 -1.66 17.03
CA PRO A 144 -0.71 -2.78 17.42
C PRO A 144 -2.12 -2.36 17.83
N VAL A 145 -2.28 -1.16 18.40
CA VAL A 145 -3.59 -0.59 18.75
C VAL A 145 -4.36 -0.25 17.47
N VAL A 146 -3.68 0.39 16.50
CA VAL A 146 -4.25 0.69 15.18
C VAL A 146 -4.75 -0.58 14.49
N ASP A 147 -3.93 -1.63 14.46
CA ASP A 147 -4.27 -2.90 13.82
C ASP A 147 -5.53 -3.53 14.45
N LYS A 148 -5.69 -3.42 15.78
CA LYS A 148 -6.86 -3.94 16.49
C LYS A 148 -8.12 -3.13 16.26
N VAL A 149 -8.02 -1.81 16.15
CA VAL A 149 -9.15 -0.95 15.77
C VAL A 149 -9.58 -1.21 14.33
N VAL A 150 -8.63 -1.36 13.41
CA VAL A 150 -8.87 -1.73 12.00
C VAL A 150 -9.57 -3.09 11.89
N GLU A 151 -9.09 -4.10 12.63
CA GLU A 151 -9.71 -5.42 12.70
C GLU A 151 -11.16 -5.35 13.21
N ALA A 152 -11.42 -4.53 14.24
CA ALA A 152 -12.76 -4.32 14.79
C ALA A 152 -13.73 -3.64 13.79
N LEU A 153 -13.20 -2.89 12.83
CA LEU A 153 -13.96 -2.30 11.73
C LEU A 153 -14.19 -3.27 10.56
N GLY A 154 -13.64 -4.48 10.61
CA GLY A 154 -13.67 -5.44 9.51
C GLY A 154 -12.78 -5.04 8.33
N LEU A 155 -11.78 -4.19 8.57
CA LEU A 155 -10.82 -3.73 7.56
C LEU A 155 -9.49 -4.47 7.74
N GLU A 156 -8.63 -4.37 6.74
CA GLU A 156 -7.26 -4.87 6.78
C GLU A 156 -6.28 -3.91 6.11
N ARG A 157 -4.99 -4.10 6.38
CA ARG A 157 -3.93 -3.35 5.70
C ARG A 157 -3.82 -3.82 4.26
N ILE A 158 -4.16 -2.94 3.32
CA ILE A 158 -4.15 -3.23 1.88
C ILE A 158 -2.90 -2.70 1.17
N GLY A 159 -2.18 -1.75 1.78
CA GLY A 159 -1.09 -1.09 1.09
C GLY A 159 -0.35 -0.02 1.89
N VAL A 160 0.36 0.80 1.13
CA VAL A 160 1.15 1.94 1.60
C VAL A 160 0.98 3.08 0.61
N ILE A 161 0.95 4.30 1.13
CA ILE A 161 1.04 5.54 0.37
C ILE A 161 2.25 6.34 0.83
N PHE A 162 3.00 6.93 -0.09
CA PHE A 162 4.08 7.85 0.29
C PHE A 162 4.30 8.95 -0.73
N THR A 163 4.92 10.04 -0.29
CA THR A 163 5.20 11.20 -1.13
C THR A 163 6.64 11.19 -1.65
N HIS A 164 6.85 11.71 -2.85
CA HIS A 164 8.18 12.05 -3.35
C HIS A 164 8.10 13.26 -4.28
N LEU A 165 9.22 13.97 -4.44
CA LEU A 165 9.35 14.99 -5.48
C LEU A 165 9.47 14.36 -6.87
N GLY A 166 9.30 15.17 -7.92
CA GLY A 166 9.44 14.70 -9.30
C GLY A 166 10.82 14.07 -9.54
N ARG A 167 10.83 12.83 -10.05
CA ARG A 167 12.03 12.05 -10.41
C ARG A 167 11.72 11.11 -11.57
N GLU A 168 12.76 10.53 -12.17
CA GLU A 168 12.59 9.61 -13.31
C GLU A 168 12.11 8.22 -12.86
N GLU A 169 12.54 7.76 -11.69
CA GLU A 169 12.19 6.44 -11.16
C GLU A 169 10.74 6.41 -10.67
N LEU A 170 9.98 5.44 -11.19
CA LEU A 170 8.63 5.14 -10.70
C LEU A 170 8.66 4.71 -9.23
N LEU A 171 9.57 3.78 -8.93
CA LEU A 171 9.93 3.33 -7.60
C LEU A 171 11.44 3.11 -7.59
N THR A 172 12.12 3.57 -6.54
CA THR A 172 13.55 3.30 -6.38
C THR A 172 13.78 1.85 -5.99
N SER A 173 14.99 1.36 -6.21
CA SER A 173 15.47 0.05 -5.72
C SER A 173 15.27 -0.11 -4.21
N GLN A 174 15.49 0.94 -3.42
CA GLN A 174 15.30 0.95 -1.96
C GLN A 174 13.83 0.80 -1.59
N GLU A 175 12.94 1.56 -2.23
CA GLU A 175 11.49 1.46 -2.02
C GLU A 175 10.98 0.07 -2.42
N LEU A 176 11.43 -0.44 -3.57
CA LEU A 176 11.08 -1.78 -4.04
C LEU A 176 11.51 -2.86 -3.04
N MET A 177 12.75 -2.83 -2.56
CA MET A 177 13.23 -3.78 -1.56
C MET A 177 12.44 -3.67 -0.24
N GLN A 178 12.18 -2.45 0.23
CA GLN A 178 11.40 -2.22 1.44
C GLN A 178 9.98 -2.78 1.32
N TYR A 179 9.27 -2.46 0.24
CA TYR A 179 7.88 -2.90 0.07
C TYR A 179 7.76 -4.36 -0.36
N ALA A 180 8.79 -4.94 -0.97
CA ALA A 180 8.87 -6.38 -1.18
C ALA A 180 8.97 -7.15 0.15
N ARG A 181 9.78 -6.66 1.11
CA ARG A 181 9.90 -7.23 2.47
C ARG A 181 8.59 -7.13 3.22
N ILE A 182 8.03 -5.92 3.32
CA ILE A 182 6.75 -5.68 3.98
C ILE A 182 5.66 -6.56 3.34
N GLY A 183 5.61 -6.60 2.01
CA GLY A 183 4.64 -7.39 1.27
C GLY A 183 4.84 -8.89 1.42
N TRP A 184 6.07 -9.34 1.70
CA TRP A 184 6.38 -10.72 2.00
C TRP A 184 5.94 -11.11 3.41
N ASP A 185 6.18 -10.26 4.40
CA ASP A 185 5.85 -10.52 5.80
C ASP A 185 4.34 -10.43 6.08
N LEU A 186 3.64 -9.52 5.39
CA LEU A 186 2.20 -9.29 5.61
C LEU A 186 1.27 -10.24 4.84
N ARG A 187 1.80 -11.24 4.12
CA ARG A 187 0.93 -12.21 3.43
C ARG A 187 0.13 -13.03 4.43
N LYS A 188 -1.19 -12.85 4.39
CA LYS A 188 -2.15 -13.65 5.16
C LYS A 188 -2.76 -14.79 4.36
N GLU A 189 -2.87 -14.60 3.04
CA GLU A 189 -3.60 -15.49 2.15
C GLU A 189 -2.66 -16.28 1.24
N THR A 190 -3.08 -17.48 0.90
CA THR A 190 -2.52 -18.24 -0.23
C THR A 190 -3.63 -18.40 -1.25
N HIS A 191 -3.31 -18.22 -2.52
CA HIS A 191 -4.26 -18.45 -3.61
C HIS A 191 -4.81 -19.88 -3.56
N PHE A 192 -5.99 -20.13 -4.16
CA PHE A 192 -6.60 -21.47 -4.12
C PHE A 192 -5.72 -22.53 -4.82
N THR A 193 -4.88 -22.13 -5.78
CA THR A 193 -3.87 -23.00 -6.42
C THR A 193 -2.68 -23.31 -5.52
N LYS A 194 -2.69 -22.81 -4.26
CA LYS A 194 -1.57 -22.83 -3.31
C LYS A 194 -0.40 -21.92 -3.67
N TYR A 195 -0.58 -21.02 -4.64
CA TYR A 195 0.42 -20.02 -5.00
C TYR A 195 0.55 -18.94 -3.91
N PRO A 196 1.75 -18.71 -3.36
CA PRO A 196 1.99 -17.58 -2.45
C PRO A 196 1.98 -16.28 -3.23
N LEU A 197 1.19 -15.29 -2.82
CA LEU A 197 1.10 -13.98 -3.47
C LEU A 197 0.92 -12.86 -2.47
N SER A 198 1.31 -11.64 -2.84
CA SER A 198 0.99 -10.43 -2.08
C SER A 198 0.01 -9.57 -2.87
N LYS A 199 -1.07 -9.13 -2.21
CA LYS A 199 -2.02 -8.14 -2.75
C LYS A 199 -1.67 -6.71 -2.31
N GLN A 200 -0.50 -6.51 -1.71
CA GLN A 200 -0.12 -5.19 -1.21
C GLN A 200 0.00 -4.20 -2.37
N VAL A 201 -0.72 -3.09 -2.25
CA VAL A 201 -0.63 -1.97 -3.20
C VAL A 201 0.34 -0.91 -2.67
N ILE A 202 1.05 -0.27 -3.59
CA ILE A 202 1.96 0.85 -3.33
C ILE A 202 1.40 2.05 -4.08
N VAL A 203 1.13 3.14 -3.36
CA VAL A 203 0.69 4.41 -3.95
C VAL A 203 1.79 5.44 -3.74
N THR A 204 2.25 6.07 -4.81
CA THR A 204 3.10 7.25 -4.72
C THR A 204 2.27 8.50 -4.95
N LEU A 205 2.68 9.60 -4.32
CA LEU A 205 2.14 10.93 -4.53
C LEU A 205 3.27 11.86 -4.95
N SER A 206 3.18 12.43 -6.13
CA SER A 206 4.20 13.34 -6.66
C SER A 206 3.59 14.48 -7.46
N PRO A 207 4.20 15.67 -7.47
CA PRO A 207 3.76 16.77 -8.32
C PRO A 207 3.94 16.44 -9.79
N ASP A 208 2.92 16.70 -10.60
CA ASP A 208 3.03 16.73 -12.05
C ASP A 208 3.76 18.01 -12.54
N ALA A 209 3.89 18.16 -13.86
CA ALA A 209 4.54 19.32 -14.47
C ALA A 209 3.84 20.65 -14.16
N GLN A 210 2.59 20.63 -13.70
CA GLN A 210 1.80 21.79 -13.28
C GLN A 210 1.82 21.98 -11.76
N GLY A 211 2.53 21.12 -11.02
CA GLY A 211 2.62 21.14 -9.56
C GLY A 211 1.41 20.54 -8.85
N ALA A 212 0.46 19.95 -9.56
CA ALA A 212 -0.65 19.24 -8.94
C ALA A 212 -0.19 17.86 -8.49
N ILE A 213 -0.51 17.47 -7.25
CA ILE A 213 -0.07 16.19 -6.70
C ILE A 213 -0.96 15.07 -7.27
N GLN A 214 -0.35 14.12 -7.97
CA GLN A 214 -1.03 12.99 -8.60
C GLN A 214 -0.69 11.68 -7.88
N PRO A 215 -1.68 10.78 -7.69
CA PRO A 215 -1.42 9.43 -7.25
C PRO A 215 -0.93 8.55 -8.41
N HIS A 216 -0.01 7.64 -8.11
CA HIS A 216 0.34 6.54 -9.01
C HIS A 216 0.38 5.22 -8.24
N ALA A 217 -0.24 4.18 -8.80
CA ALA A 217 -0.42 2.91 -8.12
C ALA A 217 0.38 1.76 -8.74
N PHE A 218 1.03 0.99 -7.88
CA PHE A 218 1.95 -0.08 -8.24
C PHE A 218 1.79 -1.31 -7.34
N MET A 219 2.39 -2.41 -7.77
CA MET A 219 2.69 -3.60 -6.98
C MET A 219 4.12 -4.04 -7.24
N VAL A 220 4.68 -4.77 -6.29
CA VAL A 220 5.94 -5.49 -6.47
C VAL A 220 5.69 -6.76 -7.28
N ALA A 221 6.55 -7.01 -8.28
CA ALA A 221 6.52 -8.26 -9.03
C ALA A 221 6.88 -9.46 -8.14
N ASP A 222 6.27 -10.62 -8.43
CA ASP A 222 6.51 -11.88 -7.71
C ASP A 222 7.97 -12.30 -7.76
N MET A 223 8.70 -11.95 -8.83
CA MET A 223 10.13 -12.21 -8.94
C MET A 223 10.90 -11.56 -7.79
N LEU A 224 10.61 -10.30 -7.47
CA LEU A 224 11.27 -9.60 -6.37
C LEU A 224 10.88 -10.17 -5.01
N LEU A 225 9.61 -10.57 -4.82
CA LEU A 225 9.19 -11.28 -3.61
C LEU A 225 9.97 -12.59 -3.42
N ALA A 226 10.19 -13.35 -4.50
CA ALA A 226 10.98 -14.58 -4.45
C ALA A 226 12.47 -14.30 -4.18
N PHE A 227 13.01 -13.22 -4.74
CA PHE A 227 14.39 -12.80 -4.52
C PHE A 227 14.64 -12.35 -3.09
N VAL A 228 13.69 -11.63 -2.48
CA VAL A 228 13.72 -11.27 -1.06
C VAL A 228 13.62 -12.51 -0.18
N ARG A 229 12.68 -13.42 -0.47
CA ARG A 229 12.53 -14.69 0.27
C ARG A 229 13.81 -15.53 0.27
N ASP A 230 14.47 -15.62 -0.87
CA ASP A 230 15.68 -16.43 -1.04
C ASP A 230 16.97 -15.65 -0.80
N GLU A 231 16.85 -14.38 -0.39
CA GLU A 231 17.93 -13.48 -0.02
C GLU A 231 19.04 -13.39 -1.06
N ILE A 232 18.71 -13.25 -2.35
CA ILE A 232 19.72 -13.26 -3.43
C ILE A 232 20.20 -11.87 -3.87
N LEU A 233 19.59 -10.80 -3.33
CA LEU A 233 19.94 -9.41 -3.65
C LEU A 233 20.76 -8.77 -2.52
N MET A 234 21.59 -7.79 -2.88
CA MET A 234 22.25 -6.91 -1.94
C MET A 234 21.30 -5.80 -1.47
N GLU A 235 21.63 -5.13 -0.35
CA GLU A 235 20.96 -3.87 -0.01
C GLU A 235 21.23 -2.84 -1.13
N PRO A 236 20.21 -2.09 -1.57
CA PRO A 236 20.41 -1.07 -2.59
C PRO A 236 21.26 0.09 -2.10
N ASP A 237 22.17 0.54 -2.96
CA ASP A 237 23.03 1.71 -2.78
C ASP A 237 22.80 2.80 -3.84
N LYS A 238 22.06 2.48 -4.91
CA LYS A 238 21.65 3.42 -5.97
C LYS A 238 20.16 3.26 -6.28
N PRO A 239 19.42 4.36 -6.54
CA PRO A 239 17.97 4.33 -6.74
C PRO A 239 17.53 3.57 -7.99
N ASN A 240 18.35 3.52 -9.03
CA ASN A 240 18.04 3.00 -10.36
C ASN A 240 18.75 1.68 -10.70
N GLU A 241 19.27 0.97 -9.69
CA GLU A 241 20.00 -0.28 -9.89
C GLU A 241 19.66 -1.29 -8.79
N MET A 242 19.40 -2.55 -9.18
CA MET A 242 19.35 -3.68 -8.26
C MET A 242 20.56 -4.58 -8.48
N LYS A 243 21.18 -5.07 -7.39
CA LYS A 243 22.41 -5.88 -7.44
C LYS A 243 22.19 -7.27 -6.84
N VAL A 244 22.64 -8.30 -7.55
CA VAL A 244 22.69 -9.69 -7.08
C VAL A 244 23.86 -9.85 -6.11
N LYS A 245 23.68 -10.63 -5.03
CA LYS A 245 24.76 -10.93 -4.08
C LYS A 245 25.97 -11.53 -4.78
N GLU A 246 27.14 -11.19 -4.23
CA GLU A 246 28.40 -11.77 -4.64
C GLU A 246 28.49 -13.24 -4.21
N VAL A 247 29.27 -14.01 -4.94
CA VAL A 247 29.43 -15.44 -4.67
C VAL A 247 30.29 -15.64 -3.43
N GLU A 248 29.74 -16.27 -2.39
CA GLU A 248 30.51 -16.67 -1.22
C GLU A 248 31.35 -17.93 -1.48
N LYS A 249 32.38 -18.16 -0.65
CA LYS A 249 33.25 -19.33 -0.77
C LYS A 249 32.41 -20.61 -0.61
N HIS A 250 32.53 -21.52 -1.58
CA HIS A 250 31.76 -22.77 -1.64
C HIS A 250 30.26 -22.58 -1.90
N GLN A 251 29.84 -21.49 -2.54
CA GLN A 251 28.47 -21.34 -3.03
C GLN A 251 28.45 -21.13 -4.55
N LEU A 252 27.34 -21.51 -5.16
CA LEU A 252 26.99 -21.13 -6.53
C LEU A 252 25.69 -20.35 -6.51
N MET A 253 25.75 -19.11 -6.99
CA MET A 253 24.57 -18.26 -7.18
C MET A 253 23.83 -18.66 -8.46
N PRO A 254 22.50 -18.51 -8.53
CA PRO A 254 21.80 -18.54 -9.81
C PRO A 254 22.35 -17.46 -10.74
N GLN A 255 22.50 -17.78 -12.03
CA GLN A 255 22.77 -16.76 -13.04
C GLN A 255 21.52 -15.91 -13.23
N VAL A 256 21.66 -14.59 -13.20
CA VAL A 256 20.58 -13.66 -13.54
C VAL A 256 20.84 -13.12 -14.94
N LEU A 257 19.87 -13.30 -15.84
CA LEU A 257 19.96 -12.93 -17.24
C LEU A 257 19.04 -11.74 -17.53
N GLU A 258 19.63 -10.63 -17.98
CA GLU A 258 18.90 -9.47 -18.50
C GLU A 258 19.05 -9.42 -20.02
N LYS A 259 17.94 -9.43 -20.75
CA LYS A 259 17.93 -9.44 -22.24
C LYS A 259 18.85 -10.53 -22.83
N GLY A 260 18.92 -11.69 -22.18
CA GLY A 260 19.72 -12.84 -22.60
C GLY A 260 21.20 -12.82 -22.21
N LYS A 261 21.68 -11.78 -21.53
CA LYS A 261 23.06 -11.66 -21.05
C LYS A 261 23.12 -11.85 -19.54
N GLU A 262 24.10 -12.59 -19.04
CA GLU A 262 24.33 -12.66 -17.59
C GLU A 262 24.71 -11.28 -17.05
N THR A 263 24.09 -10.90 -15.95
CA THR A 263 24.38 -9.65 -15.25
C THR A 263 24.40 -9.85 -13.74
N LYS A 264 25.13 -8.96 -13.06
CA LYS A 264 25.10 -8.84 -11.58
C LYS A 264 24.31 -7.62 -11.13
N THR A 265 24.01 -6.70 -12.05
CA THR A 265 23.15 -5.54 -11.79
C THR A 265 22.07 -5.44 -12.86
N PHE A 266 20.86 -5.01 -12.50
CA PHE A 266 19.75 -4.92 -13.44
C PHE A 266 18.80 -3.78 -13.09
N ASP A 267 17.98 -3.41 -14.06
CA ASP A 267 17.02 -2.32 -13.95
C ASP A 267 15.90 -2.67 -12.95
N PRO A 268 15.65 -1.84 -11.91
CA PRO A 268 14.54 -2.04 -10.98
C PRO A 268 13.18 -2.11 -11.65
N ASP A 269 13.02 -1.51 -12.84
CA ASP A 269 11.76 -1.50 -13.56
C ASP A 269 11.21 -2.91 -13.78
N TRP A 270 12.05 -3.94 -13.99
CA TRP A 270 11.59 -5.33 -14.13
C TRP A 270 10.72 -5.81 -12.97
N MET A 271 10.86 -5.19 -11.80
CA MET A 271 10.21 -5.55 -10.54
C MET A 271 8.95 -4.73 -10.26
N ILE A 272 8.56 -3.83 -11.17
CA ILE A 272 7.39 -2.96 -11.03
C ILE A 272 6.22 -3.52 -11.85
N VAL A 273 5.07 -3.60 -11.21
CA VAL A 273 3.77 -3.88 -11.83
C VAL A 273 2.87 -2.66 -11.64
N ARG A 274 2.39 -2.04 -12.72
CA ARG A 274 1.45 -0.90 -12.63
C ARG A 274 0.02 -1.40 -12.47
N ILE A 275 -0.74 -0.73 -11.62
CA ILE A 275 -2.18 -0.97 -11.44
C ILE A 275 -2.94 0.32 -11.66
N ALA A 276 -4.23 0.21 -11.98
CA ALA A 276 -5.06 1.40 -12.15
C ALA A 276 -5.41 2.00 -10.77
N ASP A 277 -5.75 3.28 -10.76
CA ASP A 277 -6.36 3.93 -9.63
C ASP A 277 -7.65 4.67 -10.03
N SER A 278 -8.56 4.87 -9.07
CA SER A 278 -9.80 5.59 -9.33
C SER A 278 -10.40 6.20 -8.08
N GLN A 279 -11.29 7.17 -8.30
CA GLN A 279 -12.24 7.65 -7.30
C GLN A 279 -13.64 7.13 -7.65
N PRO A 280 -14.51 6.89 -6.65
CA PRO A 280 -15.87 6.44 -6.90
C PRO A 280 -16.65 7.47 -7.72
N LYS A 281 -17.43 6.99 -8.69
CA LYS A 281 -18.33 7.84 -9.48
C LYS A 281 -19.57 8.22 -8.68
N GLY A 282 -19.97 9.48 -8.74
CA GLY A 282 -21.18 9.99 -8.08
C GLY A 282 -21.01 10.15 -6.57
N THR A 283 -22.07 9.89 -5.79
CA THR A 283 -22.03 9.97 -4.32
C THR A 283 -21.76 8.57 -3.75
N PRO A 284 -20.51 8.23 -3.38
CA PRO A 284 -20.21 6.93 -2.81
C PRO A 284 -20.94 6.70 -1.49
N LYS A 285 -21.31 5.45 -1.22
CA LYS A 285 -21.65 5.01 0.13
C LYS A 285 -20.37 4.98 0.95
N LYS A 286 -20.05 6.09 1.62
CA LYS A 286 -18.86 6.19 2.47
C LYS A 286 -18.96 5.26 3.67
N PHE A 287 -17.89 4.52 3.97
CA PHE A 287 -17.75 3.80 5.24
C PHE A 287 -17.64 4.78 6.40
N PHE A 288 -16.63 5.67 6.34
CA PHE A 288 -16.48 6.79 7.27
C PHE A 288 -17.29 7.99 6.82
N GLN A 289 -18.17 8.50 7.69
CA GLN A 289 -18.97 9.69 7.37
C GLN A 289 -18.13 10.97 7.40
N PHE A 290 -17.03 10.97 8.16
CA PHE A 290 -16.17 12.12 8.36
C PHE A 290 -14.69 11.73 8.31
N SER A 291 -13.85 12.72 7.97
CA SER A 291 -12.39 12.63 7.92
C SER A 291 -11.79 13.96 8.41
N LYS A 292 -12.35 14.49 9.50
CA LYS A 292 -12.09 15.84 10.02
C LYS A 292 -11.24 15.85 11.30
N PHE A 293 -11.18 14.74 12.03
CA PHE A 293 -10.42 14.70 13.28
C PHE A 293 -8.92 14.87 13.02
N PRO A 294 -8.16 15.57 13.88
CA PRO A 294 -6.72 15.72 13.71
C PRO A 294 -5.98 14.37 13.70
N ARG A 295 -4.90 14.29 12.91
CA ARG A 295 -4.12 13.06 12.74
C ARG A 295 -2.98 13.04 13.74
N MET A 296 -2.71 11.86 14.31
CA MET A 296 -1.52 11.63 15.13
C MET A 296 -0.24 11.70 14.28
N ASN A 297 0.91 11.85 14.95
CA ASN A 297 2.24 11.80 14.32
C ASN A 297 2.47 12.89 13.25
N ARG A 298 1.74 14.00 13.37
CA ARG A 298 1.99 15.25 12.63
C ARG A 298 2.70 16.26 13.54
N LEU A 299 2.97 17.47 13.05
CA LEU A 299 3.65 18.52 13.82
C LEU A 299 2.95 18.83 15.16
N VAL A 300 1.62 18.75 15.19
CA VAL A 300 0.81 18.93 16.40
C VAL A 300 -0.04 17.68 16.58
N ASP A 301 0.14 17.02 17.72
CA ASP A 301 -0.62 15.84 18.09
C ASP A 301 -2.04 16.21 18.54
N PRO A 302 -3.05 15.35 18.30
CA PRO A 302 -4.42 15.59 18.76
C PRO A 302 -4.51 15.68 20.28
N THR A 303 -5.41 16.53 20.76
CA THR A 303 -5.65 16.83 22.18
C THR A 303 -7.12 16.59 22.54
N PRO A 304 -7.46 16.48 23.84
CA PRO A 304 -8.87 16.38 24.24
C PRO A 304 -9.74 17.55 23.78
N GLN A 305 -9.17 18.75 23.65
CA GLN A 305 -9.89 19.92 23.14
C GLN A 305 -10.38 19.72 21.69
N ASP A 306 -9.68 18.91 20.90
CA ASP A 306 -10.05 18.59 19.53
C ASP A 306 -11.33 17.74 19.46
N CYS A 307 -11.64 16.93 20.48
CA CYS A 307 -12.91 16.22 20.56
C CYS A 307 -14.09 17.20 20.58
N ALA A 308 -14.03 18.21 21.46
CA ALA A 308 -15.09 19.20 21.56
C ALA A 308 -15.20 20.02 20.26
N ASN A 309 -14.08 20.41 19.66
CA ASN A 309 -14.07 21.14 18.39
C ASN A 309 -14.66 20.31 17.25
N TYR A 310 -14.27 19.03 17.17
CA TYR A 310 -14.77 18.08 16.19
C TYR A 310 -16.29 17.95 16.29
N PHE A 311 -16.85 17.60 17.46
CA PHE A 311 -18.30 17.41 17.61
C PHE A 311 -19.10 18.70 17.40
N ARG A 312 -18.57 19.87 17.78
CA ARG A 312 -19.21 21.17 17.47
C ARG A 312 -19.24 21.45 15.97
N SER A 313 -18.24 21.01 15.22
CA SER A 313 -18.15 21.22 13.77
C SER A 313 -19.05 20.29 12.94
N LEU A 314 -19.60 19.25 13.56
CA LEU A 314 -20.44 18.25 12.89
C LEU A 314 -21.93 18.64 12.93
N PRO A 315 -22.70 18.30 11.88
CA PRO A 315 -24.15 18.47 11.89
C PRO A 315 -24.80 17.81 13.10
N SER A 316 -25.65 18.56 13.80
CA SER A 316 -26.45 18.05 14.93
C SER A 316 -27.62 17.19 14.45
N GLY A 317 -27.94 16.13 15.18
CA GLY A 317 -29.07 15.24 14.90
C GLY A 317 -28.71 14.02 14.05
N GLY A 318 -29.63 13.05 14.01
CA GLY A 318 -29.43 11.74 13.41
C GLY A 318 -28.77 10.72 14.35
N PRO A 319 -28.53 9.49 13.87
CA PRO A 319 -27.92 8.42 14.68
C PRO A 319 -26.53 8.82 15.17
N SER A 320 -26.23 8.58 16.44
CA SER A 320 -24.99 9.09 17.06
C SER A 320 -23.76 8.43 16.47
N TRP A 321 -23.84 7.19 15.99
CA TRP A 321 -22.73 6.48 15.35
C TRP A 321 -22.10 7.23 14.17
N LYS A 322 -22.90 8.02 13.43
CA LYS A 322 -22.39 8.81 12.33
C LYS A 322 -21.35 9.81 12.81
N ARG A 323 -21.58 10.43 13.98
CA ARG A 323 -20.69 11.43 14.58
C ARG A 323 -19.40 10.79 15.13
N PHE A 324 -19.37 9.48 15.33
CA PHE A 324 -18.15 8.73 15.66
C PHE A 324 -17.46 8.11 14.44
N SER A 325 -18.03 8.28 13.25
CA SER A 325 -17.57 7.67 12.00
C SER A 325 -16.42 8.48 11.38
N ASP A 326 -15.30 8.55 12.12
CA ASP A 326 -14.01 9.11 11.72
C ASP A 326 -12.89 8.24 12.31
N PHE A 327 -12.02 7.74 11.44
CA PHE A 327 -10.98 6.79 11.83
C PHE A 327 -10.02 7.36 12.89
N HIS A 328 -9.63 8.63 12.75
CA HIS A 328 -8.64 9.23 13.64
C HIS A 328 -9.23 9.57 15.01
N LEU A 329 -10.55 9.86 15.07
CA LEU A 329 -11.26 9.93 16.33
C LEU A 329 -11.25 8.58 17.06
N LEU A 330 -11.48 7.47 16.35
CA LEU A 330 -11.47 6.13 16.95
C LEU A 330 -10.08 5.78 17.53
N LEU A 331 -9.01 6.13 16.81
CA LEU A 331 -7.65 6.00 17.32
C LEU A 331 -7.39 6.89 18.54
N PHE A 332 -7.90 8.12 18.52
CA PHE A 332 -7.75 9.03 19.64
C PHE A 332 -8.50 8.56 20.89
N ILE A 333 -9.68 7.96 20.74
CA ILE A 333 -10.40 7.30 21.83
C ILE A 333 -9.54 6.21 22.47
N ALA A 334 -8.82 5.41 21.67
CA ALA A 334 -7.92 4.38 22.19
C ALA A 334 -6.76 4.97 23.00
N LYS A 335 -6.23 6.12 22.55
CA LYS A 335 -5.17 6.85 23.25
C LYS A 335 -5.68 7.51 24.53
N LEU A 336 -6.91 8.01 24.54
CA LEU A 336 -7.48 8.77 25.65
C LEU A 336 -8.01 7.88 26.78
N PHE A 337 -8.63 6.75 26.44
CA PHE A 337 -9.20 5.80 27.40
C PHE A 337 -8.40 4.50 27.40
N ASP A 338 -8.75 3.59 26.50
CA ASP A 338 -8.10 2.30 26.32
C ASP A 338 -8.54 1.67 24.98
N LEU A 339 -7.83 0.60 24.60
CA LEU A 339 -8.11 -0.15 23.38
C LEU A 339 -9.52 -0.79 23.38
N GLU A 340 -10.00 -1.26 24.52
CA GLU A 340 -11.29 -1.96 24.60
C GLU A 340 -12.46 -1.02 24.28
N THR A 341 -12.43 0.19 24.84
CA THR A 341 -13.37 1.27 24.57
C THR A 341 -13.37 1.61 23.08
N ALA A 342 -12.20 1.80 22.48
CA ALA A 342 -12.09 2.10 21.06
C ALA A 342 -12.61 0.96 20.16
N ILE A 343 -12.33 -0.30 20.51
CA ILE A 343 -12.86 -1.47 19.79
C ILE A 343 -14.39 -1.49 19.85
N ASN A 344 -14.99 -1.23 21.02
CA ASN A 344 -16.44 -1.22 21.17
C ASN A 344 -17.10 -0.10 20.36
N VAL A 345 -16.52 1.10 20.38
CA VAL A 345 -16.97 2.23 19.56
C VAL A 345 -16.82 1.92 18.07
N ALA A 346 -15.68 1.35 17.66
CA ALA A 346 -15.42 0.97 16.28
C ALA A 346 -16.43 -0.06 15.76
N LYS A 347 -16.75 -1.10 16.56
CA LYS A 347 -17.79 -2.07 16.24
C LYS A 347 -19.16 -1.41 16.10
N SER A 348 -19.52 -0.51 17.01
CA SER A 348 -20.77 0.25 16.91
C SER A 348 -20.82 1.12 15.64
N VAL A 349 -19.71 1.72 15.21
CA VAL A 349 -19.63 2.43 13.93
C VAL A 349 -19.84 1.49 12.74
N ALA A 350 -19.15 0.33 12.73
CA ALA A 350 -19.28 -0.66 11.66
C ALA A 350 -20.70 -1.25 11.56
N GLU A 351 -21.33 -1.51 12.71
CA GLU A 351 -22.68 -2.07 12.83
C GLU A 351 -23.79 -1.01 12.80
N LYS A 352 -23.43 0.29 12.77
CA LYS A 352 -24.35 1.43 12.76
C LYS A 352 -25.27 1.49 13.98
N LYS A 353 -24.73 1.17 15.15
CA LYS A 353 -25.40 1.20 16.46
C LYS A 353 -25.09 2.49 17.20
N ASP A 354 -26.08 3.08 17.86
CA ASP A 354 -25.89 4.32 18.62
C ASP A 354 -24.84 4.17 19.73
N ILE A 355 -24.09 5.25 19.94
CA ILE A 355 -22.99 5.40 20.89
C ILE A 355 -23.32 6.53 21.87
N GLU A 356 -23.20 6.25 23.17
CA GLU A 356 -23.50 7.18 24.27
C GLU A 356 -22.22 7.67 24.96
N MET A 357 -21.30 8.26 24.20
CA MET A 357 -20.00 8.71 24.72
C MET A 357 -19.66 10.16 24.37
N GLU A 358 -20.54 10.85 23.63
CA GLU A 358 -20.22 12.17 23.08
C GLU A 358 -20.04 13.22 24.19
N GLU A 359 -20.92 13.24 25.18
CA GLU A 359 -20.83 14.21 26.28
C GLU A 359 -19.61 13.95 27.17
N VAL A 360 -19.22 12.68 27.35
CA VAL A 360 -17.98 12.32 28.06
C VAL A 360 -16.75 12.86 27.32
N LEU A 361 -16.69 12.67 26.00
CA LEU A 361 -15.59 13.19 25.18
C LEU A 361 -15.54 14.72 25.18
N LYS A 362 -16.69 15.40 25.18
CA LYS A 362 -16.76 16.86 25.27
C LYS A 362 -16.34 17.37 26.65
N SER A 363 -16.67 16.67 27.73
CA SER A 363 -16.35 17.11 29.09
C SER A 363 -14.87 17.00 29.41
N ILE A 364 -14.13 16.06 28.79
CA ILE A 364 -12.68 15.92 29.00
C ILE A 364 -11.89 17.08 28.39
N ALA A 365 -12.51 17.85 27.48
CA ALA A 365 -11.93 19.09 26.96
C ALA A 365 -12.03 20.28 27.93
N GLY A 366 -12.81 20.15 29.02
CA GLY A 366 -13.18 21.23 29.93
C GLY A 366 -12.27 21.39 31.14
#